data_AF-A0A9E0LAR4-F1
#
_entry.id   AF-A0A9E0LAR4-F1
#
_cell.length_a   1.000
_cell.length_b   1.000
_cell.length_c   1.000
_cell.angle_alpha   90.00
_cell.angle_beta   90.00
_cell.angle_gamma   90.00
#
_symmetry.space_group_name_H-M   'P 1'
#
loop_
_entity.id
_entity.type
_entity.pdbx_description
1 polymer ?
#
loop_
_entity_poly.entity_id
_entity_poly.type
_entity_poly.pdbx_seq_one_letter_code
_entity_poly.pdbx_strand_id
1 'polypeptide(L)'
;VFADYVQRYGQGGLKAERLGACEMLSRLYWYTIEFGLIREAGTLRAYGAGILSSSGELPYSVQSSAPQRRPLQLERTMRTRYKIDSFQETYFVIDSFQDLFDMTAADFAPVYERLRGLPEIAANASGD
;
A
#
# COMPACT_ATOMS: atom_id res chain seq x y z
N VAL A 1 7.75 9.62 12.78
CA VAL A 1 7.74 9.05 11.41
C VAL A 1 6.41 8.42 11.05
N PHE A 2 5.99 7.30 11.65
CA PHE A 2 4.71 6.65 11.26
C PHE A 2 3.47 7.51 11.55
N ALA A 3 3.41 8.16 12.72
CA ALA A 3 2.32 9.09 13.04
C ALA A 3 2.28 10.30 12.07
N ASP A 4 3.45 10.83 11.70
CA ASP A 4 3.56 11.92 10.72
C ASP A 4 3.07 11.49 9.33
N TYR A 5 3.34 10.23 8.95
CA TYR A 5 2.80 9.64 7.73
C TYR A 5 1.27 9.60 7.73
N VAL A 6 0.66 9.09 8.81
CA VAL A 6 -0.82 9.03 8.93
C VAL A 6 -1.45 10.42 8.87
N GLN A 7 -0.83 11.42 9.52
CA GLN A 7 -1.31 12.80 9.47
C GLN A 7 -1.26 13.39 8.05
N ARG A 8 -0.13 13.22 7.35
CA ARG A 8 0.03 13.72 5.97
C ARG A 8 -0.91 13.03 5.00
N TYR A 9 -1.11 11.71 5.17
CA TYR A 9 -2.12 10.96 4.43
C TYR A 9 -3.51 11.62 4.57
N GLY A 10 -3.93 11.93 5.80
CA GLY A 10 -5.20 12.60 6.06
C GLY A 10 -5.30 13.98 5.39
N GLN A 11 -4.24 14.78 5.45
CA GLN A 11 -4.17 16.09 4.77
C GLN A 11 -4.25 15.95 3.24
N GLY A 12 -3.61 14.92 2.69
CA GLY A 12 -3.67 14.57 1.27
C GLY A 12 -5.08 14.18 0.80
N GLY A 13 -5.91 13.63 1.69
CA GLY A 13 -7.30 13.24 1.41
C GLY A 13 -8.16 14.38 0.83
N LEU A 14 -8.06 15.58 1.39
CA LEU A 14 -8.80 16.76 0.88
C LEU A 14 -8.39 17.14 -0.55
N LYS A 15 -7.12 16.92 -0.90
CA LYS A 15 -6.62 17.17 -2.25
C LYS A 15 -7.03 16.05 -3.21
N ALA A 16 -6.96 14.80 -2.77
CA ALA A 16 -7.41 13.66 -3.54
C ALA A 16 -8.90 13.76 -3.89
N GLU A 17 -9.74 14.19 -2.94
CA GLU A 17 -11.17 14.42 -3.17
C GLU A 17 -11.41 15.43 -4.29
N ARG A 18 -10.76 16.60 -4.23
CA ARG A 18 -10.87 17.63 -5.27
C ARG A 18 -10.39 17.17 -6.64
N LEU A 19 -9.48 16.20 -6.70
CA LEU A 19 -8.90 15.66 -7.93
C LEU A 19 -9.55 14.34 -8.39
N GLY A 20 -10.58 13.86 -7.69
CA GLY A 20 -11.24 12.58 -8.00
C GLY A 20 -10.35 11.35 -7.78
N ALA A 21 -9.34 11.44 -6.90
CA ALA A 21 -8.31 10.44 -6.67
C ALA A 21 -8.44 9.70 -5.33
N CYS A 22 -9.60 9.80 -4.65
CA CYS A 22 -9.84 9.12 -3.36
C CYS A 22 -9.58 7.62 -3.42
N GLU A 23 -10.01 6.95 -4.49
CA GLU A 23 -9.78 5.51 -4.69
C GLU A 23 -8.29 5.15 -4.86
N MET A 24 -7.51 6.03 -5.48
CA MET A 24 -6.06 5.82 -5.58
C MET A 24 -5.40 5.92 -4.21
N LEU A 25 -5.83 6.91 -3.42
CA LEU A 25 -5.31 7.15 -2.09
C LEU A 25 -5.73 6.04 -1.10
N SER A 26 -6.97 5.54 -1.18
CA SER A 26 -7.46 4.44 -0.34
C SER A 26 -6.67 3.16 -0.57
N ARG A 27 -6.29 2.86 -1.81
CA ARG A 27 -5.43 1.70 -2.14
C ARG A 27 -4.04 1.84 -1.51
N LEU A 28 -3.45 3.04 -1.55
CA LEU A 28 -2.16 3.27 -0.89
C LEU A 28 -2.26 3.04 0.62
N TYR A 29 -3.33 3.51 1.25
CA TYR A 29 -3.59 3.25 2.67
C TYR A 29 -3.74 1.76 2.97
N TRP A 30 -4.57 1.07 2.19
CA TRP A 30 -4.80 -0.36 2.33
C TRP A 30 -3.50 -1.16 2.28
N TYR A 31 -2.65 -0.89 1.29
CA TYR A 31 -1.41 -1.62 1.08
C TYR A 31 -0.23 -1.16 1.94
N THR A 32 -0.43 -0.15 2.80
CA THR A 32 0.58 0.32 3.75
C THR A 32 0.09 0.19 5.19
N ILE A 33 -0.84 1.03 5.61
CA ILE A 33 -1.34 1.08 6.98
C ILE A 33 -2.07 -0.20 7.38
N GLU A 34 -2.86 -0.81 6.49
CA GLU A 34 -3.65 -2.00 6.83
C GLU A 34 -2.89 -3.30 6.58
N PHE A 35 -2.25 -3.44 5.41
CA PHE A 35 -1.63 -4.69 4.95
C PHE A 35 -0.16 -4.52 4.49
N GLY A 36 0.56 -3.54 5.04
CA GLY A 36 1.96 -3.32 4.72
C GLY A 36 2.91 -4.30 5.39
N LEU A 37 3.96 -4.66 4.63
CA LEU A 37 5.10 -5.44 5.12
C LEU A 37 6.38 -4.60 5.07
N ILE A 38 7.34 -4.92 5.93
CA ILE A 38 8.65 -4.28 5.99
C ILE A 38 9.75 -5.34 5.93
N ARG A 39 10.85 -5.04 5.23
CA ARG A 39 12.05 -5.88 5.20
C ARG A 39 13.10 -5.29 6.14
N GLU A 40 13.39 -6.01 7.22
CA GLU A 40 14.43 -5.64 8.20
C GLU A 40 15.52 -6.72 8.24
N ALA A 41 16.77 -6.34 7.99
CA ALA A 41 17.92 -7.24 7.99
C ALA A 41 17.70 -8.53 7.15
N GLY A 42 17.09 -8.37 5.97
CA GLY A 42 16.76 -9.47 5.06
C GLY A 42 15.52 -10.28 5.43
N THR A 43 14.94 -10.06 6.62
CA THR A 43 13.75 -10.76 7.11
C THR A 43 12.49 -9.94 6.85
N LEU A 44 11.43 -10.60 6.43
CA LEU A 44 10.14 -9.96 6.20
C LEU A 44 9.32 -9.93 7.50
N ARG A 45 8.74 -8.77 7.80
CA ARG A 45 7.89 -8.54 8.98
C ARG A 45 6.63 -7.80 8.57
N ALA A 46 5.56 -7.98 9.33
CA ALA A 46 4.33 -7.22 9.15
C ALA A 46 4.33 -5.97 10.03
N TYR A 47 3.82 -4.87 9.50
CA TYR A 47 3.49 -3.67 10.28
C TYR A 47 2.04 -3.21 10.10
N GLY A 48 1.36 -3.71 9.06
CA GLY A 48 -0.03 -3.36 8.78
C GLY A 48 -0.99 -3.81 9.88
N ALA A 49 -1.91 -2.93 10.28
CA ALA A 49 -2.85 -3.16 11.38
C ALA A 49 -3.80 -4.35 11.12
N GLY A 50 -4.28 -4.51 9.89
CA GLY A 50 -5.09 -5.65 9.47
C GLY A 50 -4.36 -6.98 9.64
N ILE A 51 -3.06 -7.02 9.33
CA ILE A 51 -2.24 -8.23 9.51
C ILE A 51 -1.98 -8.50 10.98
N LEU A 52 -1.57 -7.48 11.75
CA LEU A 52 -1.20 -7.62 13.16
C LEU A 52 -2.40 -7.99 14.06
N SER A 53 -3.62 -7.67 13.64
CA SER A 53 -4.85 -8.03 14.35
C SER A 53 -5.44 -9.39 13.92
N SER A 54 -4.88 -10.04 12.89
CA SER A 54 -5.36 -11.31 12.33
C SER A 54 -4.37 -12.45 12.56
N SER A 55 -4.74 -13.41 13.40
CA SER A 55 -3.90 -14.58 13.72
C SER A 55 -3.62 -15.48 12.50
N GLY A 56 -4.53 -15.50 11.50
CA GLY A 56 -4.35 -16.27 10.27
C GLY A 56 -3.54 -15.53 9.21
N GLU A 57 -3.73 -14.22 9.08
CA GLU A 57 -3.11 -13.43 8.02
C GLU A 57 -1.64 -13.12 8.30
N LEU A 58 -1.24 -13.03 9.57
CA LEU A 58 0.16 -12.83 9.95
C LEU A 58 1.10 -13.93 9.41
N PRO A 59 0.93 -15.23 9.71
CA PRO A 59 1.78 -16.26 9.13
C PRO A 59 1.60 -16.39 7.61
N TYR A 60 0.39 -16.19 7.09
CA TYR A 60 0.14 -16.23 5.65
C TYR A 60 0.96 -15.16 4.89
N SER A 61 0.92 -13.90 5.36
CA SER A 61 1.56 -12.76 4.72
C SER A 61 3.09 -12.83 4.73
N VAL A 62 3.71 -13.45 5.75
CA VAL A 62 5.19 -13.49 5.88
C VAL A 62 5.85 -14.84 5.58
N GLN A 63 5.12 -15.96 5.66
CA GLN A 63 5.70 -17.31 5.52
C GLN A 63 5.16 -18.09 4.31
N SER A 64 3.90 -17.88 3.91
CA SER A 64 3.31 -18.62 2.79
C SER A 64 3.99 -18.30 1.46
N SER A 65 4.12 -19.28 0.56
CA SER A 65 4.57 -19.04 -0.83
C SER A 65 3.45 -18.57 -1.75
N ALA A 66 2.19 -18.60 -1.29
CA ALA A 66 1.02 -18.27 -2.11
C ALA A 66 0.91 -16.76 -2.47
N PRO A 67 1.07 -15.80 -1.54
CA PRO A 67 0.88 -14.40 -1.88
C PRO A 67 2.11 -13.80 -2.55
N GLN A 68 1.85 -12.81 -3.40
CA GLN A 68 2.90 -12.00 -4.02
C GLN A 68 3.40 -10.95 -3.03
N ARG A 69 4.72 -10.72 -3.03
CA ARG A 69 5.37 -9.70 -2.21
C ARG A 69 6.22 -8.83 -3.09
N ARG A 70 5.85 -7.55 -3.20
CA ARG A 70 6.43 -6.62 -4.17
C ARG A 70 6.99 -5.40 -3.46
N PRO A 71 8.10 -4.80 -3.94
CA PRO A 71 8.52 -3.49 -3.46
C PRO A 71 7.38 -2.48 -3.60
N LEU A 72 7.21 -1.60 -2.61
CA LEU A 72 6.23 -0.52 -2.69
C LEU A 72 6.57 0.41 -3.86
N GLN A 73 5.58 0.65 -4.71
CA GLN A 73 5.68 1.58 -5.85
C GLN A 73 4.36 2.35 -5.94
N LEU A 74 4.40 3.67 -5.75
CA LEU A 74 3.19 4.50 -5.64
C LEU A 74 2.19 4.25 -6.78
N GLU A 75 2.65 4.33 -8.03
CA GLU A 75 1.80 4.20 -9.21
C GLU A 75 1.15 2.82 -9.33
N ARG A 76 1.93 1.76 -9.08
CA ARG A 76 1.44 0.39 -9.06
C ARG A 76 0.44 0.18 -7.94
N THR A 77 0.76 0.61 -6.72
CA THR A 77 -0.10 0.44 -5.55
C THR A 77 -1.43 1.19 -5.71
N MET A 78 -1.39 2.44 -6.17
CA MET A 78 -2.59 3.26 -6.43
C MET A 78 -3.50 2.70 -7.55
N ARG A 79 -2.98 1.84 -8.43
CA ARG A 79 -3.75 1.14 -9.46
C ARG A 79 -4.21 -0.26 -9.05
N THR A 80 -3.67 -0.84 -7.98
CA THR A 80 -3.96 -2.23 -7.58
C THR A 80 -5.25 -2.29 -6.75
N ARG A 81 -6.23 -3.06 -7.21
CA ARG A 81 -7.45 -3.39 -6.45
C ARG A 81 -7.13 -4.33 -5.31
N TYR A 82 -7.89 -4.26 -4.22
CA TYR A 82 -7.79 -5.17 -3.08
C TYR A 82 -9.11 -5.90 -2.82
N LYS A 83 -9.04 -6.97 -2.04
CA LYS A 83 -10.20 -7.72 -1.54
C LYS A 83 -10.34 -7.50 -0.04
N ILE A 84 -11.56 -7.31 0.44
CA ILE A 84 -11.85 -7.01 1.86
C ILE A 84 -12.28 -8.23 2.66
N ASP A 85 -12.64 -9.33 1.99
CA ASP A 85 -13.31 -10.51 2.53
C ASP A 85 -12.44 -11.78 2.45
N SER A 86 -11.17 -11.64 2.04
CA SER A 86 -10.22 -12.73 1.87
C SER A 86 -8.80 -12.25 2.14
N PHE A 87 -7.89 -13.20 2.38
CA PHE A 87 -6.48 -12.86 2.57
C PHE A 87 -5.91 -12.21 1.32
N GLN A 88 -5.01 -11.24 1.52
CA GLN A 88 -4.48 -10.46 0.40
C GLN A 88 -3.63 -11.34 -0.54
N GLU A 89 -3.89 -11.24 -1.83
CA GLU A 89 -3.12 -11.95 -2.87
C GLU A 89 -1.79 -11.25 -3.17
N THR A 90 -1.68 -9.96 -2.84
CA THR A 90 -0.47 -9.13 -3.00
C THR A 90 -0.23 -8.32 -1.75
N TYR A 91 1.00 -8.29 -1.28
CA TYR A 91 1.50 -7.40 -0.24
C TYR A 91 2.59 -6.51 -0.80
N PHE A 92 2.61 -5.24 -0.37
CA PHE A 92 3.70 -4.33 -0.69
C PHE A 92 4.69 -4.23 0.48
N VAL A 93 5.96 -4.23 0.13
CA VAL A 93 7.09 -4.30 1.04
C VAL A 93 7.86 -2.99 0.98
N ILE A 94 8.05 -2.37 2.14
CA ILE A 94 8.97 -1.23 2.31
C ILE A 94 10.29 -1.74 2.90
N ASP A 95 11.39 -1.05 2.62
CA ASP A 95 12.68 -1.33 3.28
C ASP A 95 12.88 -0.46 4.53
N SER A 96 12.20 0.69 4.61
CA SER A 96 12.17 1.53 5.82
C SER A 96 10.90 2.38 5.91
N PHE A 97 10.52 2.77 7.13
CA PHE A 97 9.45 3.76 7.33
C PHE A 97 9.84 5.16 6.83
N GLN A 98 11.14 5.46 6.76
CA GLN A 98 11.61 6.72 6.23
C GLN A 98 11.33 6.81 4.71
N ASP A 99 11.57 5.75 3.96
CA ASP A 99 11.25 5.71 2.52
C ASP A 99 9.76 5.86 2.26
N LEU A 100 8.92 5.20 3.07
CA LEU A 100 7.46 5.38 3.02
C LEU A 100 7.07 6.84 3.27
N PHE A 101 7.68 7.47 4.28
CA PHE A 101 7.44 8.88 4.60
C PHE A 101 7.91 9.80 3.47
N ASP A 102 9.09 9.57 2.90
CA ASP A 102 9.65 10.40 1.84
C ASP A 102 8.85 10.28 0.54
N MET A 103 8.42 9.07 0.19
CA MET A 103 7.51 8.83 -0.94
C MET A 103 6.18 9.59 -0.79
N THR A 104 5.67 9.68 0.44
CA THR A 104 4.36 10.25 0.74
C THR A 104 4.41 11.72 1.17
N ALA A 105 5.61 12.27 1.34
CA ALA A 105 5.87 13.69 1.54
C ALA A 105 5.68 14.52 0.27
N ALA A 106 5.90 13.90 -0.90
CA ALA A 106 5.80 14.55 -2.19
C ALA A 106 4.34 14.87 -2.56
N ASP A 107 4.15 15.86 -3.45
CA ASP A 107 2.83 16.14 -4.01
C ASP A 107 2.36 14.98 -4.89
N PHE A 108 1.21 14.40 -4.56
CA PHE A 108 0.57 13.34 -5.34
C PHE A 108 -0.21 13.83 -6.58
N ALA A 109 -0.46 15.13 -6.75
CA ALA A 109 -1.16 15.62 -7.94
C ALA A 109 -0.54 15.14 -9.28
N PRO A 110 0.80 15.24 -9.49
CA PRO A 110 1.42 14.72 -10.70
C PRO A 110 1.26 13.19 -10.87
N VAL A 111 1.19 12.45 -9.76
CA VAL A 111 0.96 10.99 -9.77
C VAL A 111 -0.47 10.73 -10.24
N TYR A 112 -1.46 11.38 -9.63
CA TYR A 112 -2.87 11.22 -10.01
C TYR A 112 -3.12 11.54 -11.48
N GLU A 113 -2.49 12.59 -12.00
CA GLU A 113 -2.60 12.94 -13.42
C GLU A 113 -2.00 11.86 -14.34
N ARG A 114 -0.84 11.28 -13.98
CA ARG A 114 -0.25 10.18 -14.76
C ARG A 114 -1.09 8.91 -14.75
N LEU A 115 -1.75 8.63 -13.63
CA LEU A 115 -2.60 7.44 -13.48
C LEU A 115 -3.99 7.62 -14.10
N ARG A 116 -4.38 8.85 -14.43
CA ARG A 116 -5.70 9.14 -14.98
C ARG A 116 -5.88 8.43 -16.32
N GLY A 117 -6.93 7.63 -16.43
CA GLY A 117 -7.26 6.87 -17.64
C GLY A 117 -6.45 5.60 -17.85
N LEU A 118 -5.48 5.29 -16.98
CA LEU A 118 -4.81 3.98 -17.00
C LEU A 118 -5.71 2.90 -16.42
N PRO A 119 -5.64 1.65 -16.91
CA PRO A 119 -6.44 0.56 -16.38
C PRO A 119 -6.02 0.21 -14.95
N GLU A 120 -7.00 -0.20 -14.17
CA GLU A 120 -6.75 -0.75 -12.84
C GLU A 120 -6.19 -2.16 -12.93
N ILE A 121 -5.45 -2.55 -11.90
CA ILE A 121 -4.74 -3.81 -11.81
C ILE A 121 -5.50 -4.71 -10.82
N ALA A 122 -5.75 -5.96 -11.20
CA ALA A 122 -6.40 -6.93 -10.31
C ALA A 122 -5.50 -7.26 -9.09
N ALA A 123 -6.11 -7.61 -7.96
CA ALA A 123 -5.42 -7.91 -6.71
C ALA A 123 -4.35 -9.02 -6.83
N ASN A 124 -4.55 -9.96 -7.75
CA ASN A 124 -3.67 -11.10 -8.03
C ASN A 124 -2.78 -10.93 -9.27
N ALA A 125 -2.79 -9.77 -9.92
CA ALA A 125 -2.08 -9.60 -11.19
C ALA A 125 -0.56 -9.67 -11.00
N SER A 126 0.10 -10.54 -11.79
CA SER A 126 1.55 -10.71 -11.75
C SER A 126 2.34 -9.66 -12.55
N GLY A 127 1.69 -8.91 -13.45
CA GLY A 127 2.26 -7.85 -14.29
C GLY A 127 1.56 -6.50 -14.12
N ASP A 128 2.13 -5.42 -14.67
CA ASP A 128 1.68 -4.00 -14.59
C ASP A 128 0.55 -3.60 -15.55
#